data_AF-A0A226NP13-F1
#
_entry.id   AF-A0A226NP13-F1
#
_cell.length_a   1.000
_cell.length_b   1.000
_cell.length_c   1.000
_cell.angle_alpha   90.00
_cell.angle_beta   90.00
_cell.angle_gamma   90.00
#
_symmetry.space_group_name_H-M   'P 1'
#
loop_
_entity.id
_entity.type
_entity.pdbx_description
1 polymer ?
#
loop_
_entity_poly.entity_id
_entity_poly.type
_entity_poly.pdbx_seq_one_letter_code
_entity_poly.pdbx_strand_id
1 'polypeptide(L)'
;MENMMDSQILLKERRLELLQHLTNLLPPVSTQAEIDEWYNSLVDLNRSIDAHNMQCVMKIRAQYESVQQKCLAEAELCKRSFEELAEHNEQNCRDLYSYCQGAIALWDIHQLKLSQQEGEFRKELDECRWKQDKSIQKMKTNLDINLDKMRTASSGKQLKKFLKNALSSLDGIRAGYEISNKVLVKKATSYPEAILQELISYSESLSQYFNVKEIFRQNLEGKTDTTFSGQAEVSEAENQAEQQTESIVQESEEQKADSCQQQKEGTNIPENEEASAQDREEREEQKDGKSVFQESDESEDVEQGMSSSQGMFNNGKVEISELAVETFSTSSGNTYTVLRAEESGKPDVLETCLTNYDEKEPFPMHLEHGLIRATVFEELKKRIRLCFFEHLEKWFAESLSNSWATVGTWKEELSSELQQHLLWCEQMQENIETNIYSVRAAELLLHEECLECHCNVVGEALKRERAEFLRFCHQQNASIQNLDSWIRDKESEFLRAPVAARLVCLFLALF
;
A
#
# COMPACT_ATOMS: atom_id res chain seq x y z
N MET A 1 -14.82 -76.60 33.93
CA MET A 1 -15.04 -76.51 35.39
C MET A 1 -15.84 -77.70 35.90
N GLU A 2 -16.90 -78.09 35.21
CA GLU A 2 -17.78 -79.22 35.55
C GLU A 2 -17.01 -80.53 35.83
N ASN A 3 -16.21 -81.02 34.87
CA ASN A 3 -15.38 -82.23 35.06
C ASN A 3 -14.41 -82.18 36.26
N MET A 4 -13.98 -80.98 36.69
CA MET A 4 -13.09 -80.82 37.86
C MET A 4 -13.86 -80.96 39.17
N MET A 5 -15.09 -80.43 39.22
CA MET A 5 -16.00 -80.60 40.35
C MET A 5 -16.44 -82.05 40.48
N ASP A 6 -16.82 -82.71 39.37
CA ASP A 6 -17.27 -84.11 39.39
C ASP A 6 -16.18 -85.04 39.92
N SER A 7 -14.93 -84.84 39.46
CA SER A 7 -13.78 -85.60 39.95
C SER A 7 -13.51 -85.36 41.45
N GLN A 8 -13.71 -84.12 41.92
CA GLN A 8 -13.53 -83.77 43.33
C GLN A 8 -14.65 -84.37 44.21
N ILE A 9 -15.87 -84.41 43.70
CA ILE A 9 -17.02 -85.03 44.35
C ILE A 9 -16.76 -86.53 44.50
N LEU A 10 -16.32 -87.21 43.44
CA LEU A 10 -16.00 -88.63 43.47
C LEU A 10 -14.88 -88.97 44.46
N LEU A 11 -13.80 -88.17 44.50
CA LEU A 11 -12.72 -88.36 45.47
C LEU A 11 -13.20 -88.13 46.92
N LYS A 12 -14.11 -87.17 47.13
CA LYS A 12 -14.72 -86.91 48.44
C LYS A 12 -15.63 -88.07 48.88
N GLU A 13 -16.45 -88.59 47.98
CA GLU A 13 -17.32 -89.75 48.23
C GLU A 13 -16.49 -90.99 48.57
N ARG A 14 -15.42 -91.25 47.79
CA ARG A 14 -14.50 -92.35 48.07
C ARG A 14 -13.82 -92.22 49.43
N ARG A 15 -13.48 -91.00 49.84
CA ARG A 15 -12.92 -90.74 51.17
C ARG A 15 -13.95 -91.01 52.27
N LEU A 16 -15.21 -90.63 52.05
CA LEU A 16 -16.30 -90.89 52.98
C LEU A 16 -16.54 -92.40 53.15
N GLU A 17 -16.55 -93.17 52.06
CA GLU A 17 -16.65 -94.63 52.06
C GLU A 17 -15.51 -95.27 52.86
N LEU A 18 -14.26 -94.85 52.65
CA LEU A 18 -13.12 -95.36 53.42
C LEU A 18 -13.25 -95.03 54.90
N LEU A 19 -13.68 -93.82 55.26
CA LEU A 19 -13.89 -93.44 56.67
C LEU A 19 -15.04 -94.24 57.30
N GLN A 20 -16.10 -94.54 56.56
CA GLN A 20 -17.18 -95.41 57.02
C GLN A 20 -16.74 -96.87 57.15
N HIS A 21 -15.87 -97.37 56.28
CA HIS A 21 -15.33 -98.74 56.37
C HIS A 21 -14.62 -99.01 57.71
N LEU A 22 -14.07 -97.98 58.35
CA LEU A 22 -13.47 -98.09 59.68
C LEU A 22 -14.45 -98.64 60.73
N THR A 23 -15.76 -98.37 60.61
CA THR A 23 -16.76 -98.90 61.56
C THR A 23 -16.94 -100.41 61.47
N ASN A 24 -16.55 -101.02 60.35
CA ASN A 24 -16.57 -102.47 60.15
C ASN A 24 -15.29 -103.15 60.64
N LEU A 25 -14.26 -102.37 60.97
CA LEU A 25 -12.96 -102.84 61.47
C LEU A 25 -12.88 -102.75 63.01
N LEU A 26 -14.00 -102.99 63.72
CA LEU A 26 -14.06 -102.99 65.17
C LEU A 26 -13.73 -104.38 65.75
N PRO A 27 -13.02 -104.46 66.91
CA PRO A 27 -12.79 -105.73 67.59
C PRO A 27 -14.10 -106.46 67.95
N PRO A 28 -14.15 -107.80 67.91
CA PRO A 28 -13.02 -108.74 67.76
C PRO A 28 -12.73 -109.18 66.31
N VAL A 29 -13.33 -108.54 65.30
CA VAL A 29 -13.34 -109.05 63.91
C VAL A 29 -12.14 -108.58 63.08
N SER A 30 -11.45 -107.51 63.50
CA SER A 30 -10.35 -106.87 62.75
C SER A 30 -8.95 -107.27 63.21
N THR A 31 -8.02 -107.38 62.27
CA THR A 31 -6.57 -107.59 62.50
C THR A 31 -5.77 -106.29 62.35
N GLN A 32 -4.57 -106.22 62.95
CA GLN A 32 -3.67 -105.05 62.82
C GLN A 32 -3.31 -104.76 61.36
N ALA A 33 -3.09 -105.80 60.54
CA ALA A 33 -2.76 -105.66 59.13
C ALA A 33 -3.88 -104.99 58.32
N GLU A 34 -5.15 -105.28 58.62
CA GLU A 34 -6.31 -104.65 57.97
C GLU A 34 -6.45 -103.17 58.37
N ILE A 35 -6.10 -102.81 59.61
CA ILE A 35 -6.05 -101.42 60.08
C ILE A 35 -4.91 -100.66 59.39
N ASP A 36 -3.73 -101.26 59.27
CA ASP A 36 -2.58 -100.67 58.60
C ASP A 36 -2.84 -100.49 57.10
N GLU A 37 -3.50 -101.45 56.44
CA GLU A 37 -3.91 -101.36 55.04
C GLU A 37 -4.96 -100.28 54.80
N TRP A 38 -5.95 -100.17 55.68
CA TRP A 38 -6.93 -99.07 55.66
C TRP A 38 -6.23 -97.71 55.79
N TYR A 39 -5.32 -97.57 56.75
CA TYR A 39 -4.60 -96.33 56.99
C TYR A 39 -3.73 -95.94 55.78
N ASN A 40 -3.01 -96.89 55.20
CA ASN A 40 -2.23 -96.66 53.99
C ASN A 40 -3.11 -96.25 52.80
N SER A 41 -4.27 -96.90 52.62
CA SER A 41 -5.26 -96.54 51.59
C SER A 41 -5.81 -95.12 51.77
N LEU A 42 -6.04 -94.70 53.02
CA LEU A 42 -6.47 -93.33 53.34
C LEU A 42 -5.37 -92.30 53.05
N VAL A 43 -4.12 -92.62 53.39
CA VAL A 43 -2.95 -91.77 53.10
C VAL A 43 -2.76 -91.59 51.59
N ASP A 44 -2.85 -92.67 50.81
CA ASP A 44 -2.73 -92.60 49.35
C ASP A 44 -3.90 -91.86 48.70
N LEU A 45 -5.13 -92.03 49.20
CA LEU A 45 -6.28 -91.25 48.74
C LEU A 45 -6.11 -89.76 49.04
N ASN A 46 -5.64 -89.39 50.22
CA ASN A 46 -5.37 -87.98 50.55
C ASN A 46 -4.29 -87.39 49.64
N ARG A 47 -3.22 -88.15 49.33
CA ARG A 47 -2.22 -87.73 48.35
C ARG A 47 -2.82 -87.53 46.95
N SER A 48 -3.74 -88.40 46.53
CA SER A 48 -4.47 -88.27 45.26
C SER A 48 -5.37 -87.02 45.24
N ILE A 49 -6.07 -86.72 46.35
CA ILE A 49 -6.87 -85.51 46.51
C ILE A 49 -5.99 -84.26 46.42
N ASP A 50 -4.83 -84.23 47.09
CA ASP A 50 -3.91 -83.10 47.05
C ASP A 50 -3.35 -82.87 45.63
N ALA A 51 -2.98 -83.95 44.93
CA ALA A 51 -2.54 -83.87 43.54
C ALA A 51 -3.64 -83.34 42.62
N HIS A 52 -4.88 -83.80 42.77
CA HIS A 52 -6.02 -83.30 42.01
C HIS A 52 -6.33 -81.83 42.32
N ASN A 53 -6.28 -81.43 43.59
CA ASN A 53 -6.44 -80.03 44.01
C ASN A 53 -5.38 -79.13 43.37
N MET A 54 -4.11 -79.53 43.38
CA MET A 54 -3.03 -78.78 42.71
C MET A 54 -3.30 -78.64 41.21
N GLN A 55 -3.70 -79.72 40.53
CA GLN A 55 -4.06 -79.66 39.11
C GLN A 55 -5.26 -78.73 38.86
N CYS A 56 -6.25 -78.73 39.76
CA CYS A 56 -7.40 -77.84 39.68
C CYS A 56 -6.98 -76.36 39.79
N VAL A 57 -6.16 -76.03 40.78
CA VAL A 57 -5.63 -74.68 40.98
C VAL A 57 -4.78 -74.23 39.79
N MET A 58 -3.92 -75.09 39.27
CA MET A 58 -3.10 -74.78 38.08
C MET A 58 -3.98 -74.49 36.85
N LYS A 59 -5.02 -75.28 36.61
CA LYS A 59 -5.97 -75.05 35.51
C LYS A 59 -6.73 -73.73 35.68
N ILE A 60 -7.23 -73.43 36.89
CA ILE A 60 -7.91 -72.16 37.18
C ILE A 60 -6.97 -70.98 36.94
N ARG A 61 -5.73 -71.06 37.45
CA ARG A 61 -4.71 -70.02 37.28
C ARG A 61 -4.36 -69.80 35.81
N ALA A 62 -4.14 -70.86 35.04
CA ALA A 62 -3.84 -70.76 33.62
C ALA A 62 -5.00 -70.13 32.82
N GLN A 63 -6.25 -70.46 33.17
CA GLN A 63 -7.44 -69.83 32.56
C GLN A 63 -7.55 -68.35 32.94
N TYR A 64 -7.34 -68.01 34.21
CA TYR A 64 -7.32 -66.63 34.68
C TYR A 64 -6.25 -65.81 33.97
N GLU A 65 -5.01 -66.30 33.90
CA GLU A 65 -3.90 -65.63 33.21
C GLU A 65 -4.19 -65.48 31.71
N SER A 66 -4.79 -66.49 31.07
CA SER A 66 -5.18 -66.40 29.65
C SER A 66 -6.27 -65.35 29.41
N VAL A 67 -7.31 -65.30 30.24
CA VAL A 67 -8.36 -64.27 30.15
C VAL A 67 -7.77 -62.89 30.43
N GLN A 68 -6.94 -62.76 31.46
CA GLN A 68 -6.27 -61.50 31.80
C GLN A 68 -5.40 -60.99 30.63
N GLN A 69 -4.61 -61.86 30.01
CA GLN A 69 -3.79 -61.50 28.86
C GLN A 69 -4.63 -61.05 27.66
N LYS A 70 -5.75 -61.72 27.38
CA LYS A 70 -6.68 -61.30 26.32
C LYS A 70 -7.28 -59.93 26.61
N CYS A 71 -7.77 -59.70 27.83
CA CYS A 71 -8.32 -58.40 28.23
C CYS A 71 -7.27 -57.28 28.16
N LEU A 72 -6.02 -57.53 28.56
CA LEU A 72 -4.93 -56.55 28.43
C LEU A 72 -4.61 -56.25 26.97
N ALA A 73 -4.55 -57.28 26.11
CA ALA A 73 -4.30 -57.09 24.69
C ALA A 73 -5.43 -56.28 24.00
N GLU A 74 -6.68 -56.55 24.35
CA GLU A 74 -7.84 -55.76 23.87
C GLU A 74 -7.81 -54.32 24.38
N ALA A 75 -7.43 -54.09 25.65
CA ALA A 75 -7.28 -52.74 26.20
C ALA A 75 -6.16 -51.95 25.52
N GLU A 76 -5.01 -52.56 25.26
CA GLU A 76 -3.89 -51.92 24.54
C GLU A 76 -4.22 -51.70 23.06
N LEU A 77 -5.03 -52.56 22.43
CA LEU A 77 -5.53 -52.32 21.08
C LEU A 77 -6.47 -51.10 21.07
N CYS A 78 -7.45 -51.07 21.97
CA CYS A 78 -8.40 -49.96 22.13
C CYS A 78 -7.67 -48.64 22.36
N LYS A 79 -6.67 -48.62 23.23
CA LYS A 79 -5.83 -47.44 23.50
C LYS A 79 -5.14 -46.94 22.22
N ARG A 80 -4.45 -47.82 21.49
CA ARG A 80 -3.76 -47.45 20.24
C ARG A 80 -4.73 -46.90 19.20
N SER A 81 -5.91 -47.51 19.06
CA SER A 81 -6.93 -47.01 18.12
C SER A 81 -7.45 -45.61 18.49
N PHE A 82 -7.56 -45.28 19.78
CA PHE A 82 -7.89 -43.91 20.19
C PHE A 82 -6.76 -42.91 19.93
N GLU A 83 -5.50 -43.31 20.15
CA GLU A 83 -4.32 -42.48 19.87
C GLU A 83 -4.22 -42.16 18.37
N GLU A 84 -4.34 -43.17 17.50
CA GLU A 84 -4.35 -43.01 16.04
C GLU A 84 -5.52 -42.12 15.58
N LEU A 85 -6.72 -42.30 16.14
CA LEU A 85 -7.87 -41.46 15.84
C LEU A 85 -7.67 -40.00 16.26
N ALA A 86 -7.04 -39.77 17.41
CA ALA A 86 -6.75 -38.43 17.90
C ALA A 86 -5.73 -37.71 17.00
N GLU A 87 -4.65 -38.39 16.62
CA GLU A 87 -3.64 -37.84 15.70
C GLU A 87 -4.26 -37.48 14.33
N HIS A 88 -5.13 -38.35 13.80
CA HIS A 88 -5.83 -38.09 12.55
C HIS A 88 -6.77 -36.87 12.65
N ASN A 89 -7.57 -36.79 13.72
CA ASN A 89 -8.44 -35.64 13.97
C ASN A 89 -7.62 -34.34 14.09
N GLU A 90 -6.48 -34.38 14.77
CA GLU A 90 -5.59 -33.22 14.91
C GLU A 90 -5.03 -32.79 13.56
N GLN A 91 -4.61 -33.74 12.72
CA GLN A 91 -4.13 -33.45 11.38
C GLN A 91 -5.21 -32.79 10.51
N ASN A 92 -6.43 -33.34 10.49
CA ASN A 92 -7.55 -32.74 9.76
C ASN A 92 -7.86 -31.32 10.25
N CYS A 93 -7.77 -31.07 11.56
CA CYS A 93 -7.92 -29.72 12.12
C CYS A 93 -6.81 -28.78 11.66
N ARG A 94 -5.55 -29.23 11.63
CA ARG A 94 -4.41 -28.44 11.13
C ARG A 94 -4.55 -28.13 9.64
N ASP A 95 -5.04 -29.07 8.85
CA ASP A 95 -5.25 -28.87 7.41
C ASP A 95 -6.37 -27.85 7.16
N LEU A 96 -7.49 -27.95 7.90
CA LEU A 96 -8.57 -26.98 7.85
C LEU A 96 -8.12 -25.59 8.30
N TYR A 97 -7.31 -25.52 9.37
CA TYR A 97 -6.73 -24.28 9.85
C TYR A 97 -5.83 -23.64 8.78
N SER A 98 -4.94 -24.41 8.16
CA SER A 98 -4.05 -23.94 7.10
C SER A 98 -4.83 -23.47 5.87
N TYR A 99 -5.92 -24.16 5.54
CA TYR A 99 -6.85 -23.79 4.47
C TYR A 99 -7.54 -22.43 4.73
N CYS A 100 -7.94 -22.17 5.97
CA CYS A 100 -8.51 -20.86 6.34
C CYS A 100 -7.41 -19.78 6.38
N GLN A 101 -6.26 -20.09 6.97
CA GLN A 101 -5.16 -19.16 7.15
C GLN A 101 -4.61 -18.64 5.82
N GLY A 102 -4.53 -19.49 4.79
CA GLY A 102 -4.09 -19.06 3.46
C GLY A 102 -5.01 -18.00 2.85
N ALA A 103 -6.34 -18.16 3.01
CA ALA A 103 -7.30 -17.16 2.53
C ALA A 103 -7.26 -15.85 3.35
N ILE A 104 -7.03 -15.94 4.66
CA ILE A 104 -6.81 -14.74 5.52
C ILE A 104 -5.55 -13.99 5.10
N ALA A 105 -4.45 -14.69 4.80
CA ALA A 105 -3.22 -14.05 4.33
C ALA A 105 -3.43 -13.25 3.04
N LEU A 106 -4.28 -13.74 2.12
CA LEU A 106 -4.65 -13.00 0.91
C LEU A 106 -5.42 -11.71 1.23
N TRP A 107 -6.32 -11.76 2.22
CA TRP A 107 -7.02 -10.57 2.71
C TRP A 107 -6.06 -9.54 3.31
N ASP A 108 -5.09 -9.98 4.13
CA ASP A 108 -4.09 -9.09 4.72
C ASP A 108 -3.22 -8.40 3.66
N ILE A 109 -2.81 -9.16 2.63
CA ILE A 109 -2.08 -8.61 1.47
C ILE A 109 -2.93 -7.58 0.74
N HIS A 110 -4.20 -7.87 0.50
CA HIS A 110 -5.14 -6.95 -0.15
C HIS A 110 -5.31 -5.65 0.65
N GLN A 111 -5.51 -5.74 1.97
CA GLN A 111 -5.62 -4.56 2.85
C GLN A 111 -4.35 -3.70 2.79
N LEU A 112 -3.18 -4.33 2.81
CA LEU A 112 -1.91 -3.62 2.69
C LEU A 112 -1.79 -2.88 1.35
N LYS A 113 -2.15 -3.54 0.24
CA LYS A 113 -2.11 -2.92 -1.09
C LYS A 113 -3.10 -1.76 -1.23
N LEU A 114 -4.31 -1.85 -0.68
CA LEU A 114 -5.25 -0.73 -0.64
C LEU A 114 -4.68 0.47 0.11
N SER A 115 -4.05 0.23 1.27
CA SER A 115 -3.38 1.29 2.03
C SER A 115 -2.22 1.92 1.26
N GLN A 116 -1.43 1.09 0.55
CA GLN A 116 -0.35 1.57 -0.31
C GLN A 116 -0.89 2.44 -1.45
N GLN A 117 -1.94 2.00 -2.14
CA GLN A 117 -2.58 2.78 -3.21
C GLN A 117 -3.10 4.12 -2.71
N GLU A 118 -3.70 4.16 -1.51
CA GLU A 118 -4.12 5.43 -0.90
C GLU A 118 -2.94 6.36 -0.62
N GLY A 119 -1.84 5.82 -0.08
CA GLY A 119 -0.62 6.58 0.19
C GLY A 119 0.04 7.12 -1.08
N GLU A 120 0.16 6.29 -2.12
CA GLU A 120 0.68 6.68 -3.44
C GLU A 120 -0.18 7.77 -4.06
N PHE A 121 -1.50 7.60 -4.04
CA PHE A 121 -2.43 8.57 -4.57
C PHE A 121 -2.32 9.93 -3.87
N ARG A 122 -2.23 9.93 -2.53
CA ARG A 122 -2.08 11.14 -1.73
C ARG A 122 -0.79 11.89 -2.07
N LYS A 123 0.32 11.16 -2.18
CA LYS A 123 1.62 11.71 -2.58
C LYS A 123 1.54 12.39 -3.94
N GLU A 124 0.92 11.74 -4.94
CA GLU A 124 0.78 12.32 -6.28
C GLU A 124 -0.09 13.59 -6.28
N LEU A 125 -1.14 13.63 -5.43
CA LEU A 125 -1.99 14.80 -5.27
C LEU A 125 -1.22 15.98 -4.66
N ASP A 126 -0.44 15.73 -3.61
CA ASP A 126 0.41 16.74 -2.97
C ASP A 126 1.49 17.26 -3.93
N GLU A 127 2.09 16.39 -4.74
CA GLU A 127 3.02 16.79 -5.79
C GLU A 127 2.38 17.71 -6.83
N CYS A 128 1.12 17.44 -7.21
CA CYS A 128 0.37 18.29 -8.13
C CYS A 128 0.12 19.68 -7.52
N ARG A 129 -0.36 19.72 -6.26
CA ARG A 129 -0.60 20.97 -5.51
C ARG A 129 0.69 21.79 -5.42
N TRP A 130 1.79 21.18 -4.99
CA TRP A 130 3.07 21.86 -4.83
C TRP A 130 3.60 22.48 -6.13
N LYS A 131 3.54 21.74 -7.26
CA LYS A 131 4.00 22.24 -8.57
C LYS A 131 3.20 23.48 -9.00
N GLN A 132 1.89 23.45 -8.76
CA GLN A 132 0.96 24.51 -9.13
C GLN A 132 1.12 25.73 -8.24
N ASP A 133 1.19 25.54 -6.92
CA ASP A 133 1.44 26.62 -5.96
C ASP A 133 2.73 27.35 -6.27
N LYS A 134 3.81 26.62 -6.58
CA LYS A 134 5.08 27.23 -6.98
C LYS A 134 4.94 28.14 -8.22
N SER A 135 4.15 27.71 -9.20
CA SER A 135 3.87 28.51 -10.40
C SER A 135 3.04 29.76 -10.07
N ILE A 136 1.98 29.60 -9.28
CA ILE A 136 1.09 30.68 -8.85
C ILE A 136 1.85 31.71 -8.00
N GLN A 137 2.71 31.26 -7.09
CA GLN A 137 3.53 32.14 -6.26
C GLN A 137 4.46 33.02 -7.11
N LYS A 138 5.04 32.49 -8.19
CA LYS A 138 5.82 33.30 -9.15
C LYS A 138 4.97 34.37 -9.83
N MET A 139 3.71 34.09 -10.12
CA MET A 139 2.80 35.09 -10.68
C MET A 139 2.38 36.13 -9.64
N LYS A 140 2.18 35.73 -8.38
CA LYS A 140 1.90 36.63 -7.26
C LYS A 140 3.04 37.61 -7.01
N THR A 141 4.29 37.16 -6.99
CA THR A 141 5.44 38.06 -6.84
C THR A 141 5.56 39.05 -8.01
N ASN A 142 5.27 38.62 -9.24
CA ASN A 142 5.20 39.53 -10.39
C ASN A 142 4.07 40.56 -10.25
N LEU A 143 2.90 40.15 -9.73
CA LEU A 143 1.81 41.06 -9.42
C LEU A 143 2.28 42.11 -8.41
N ASP A 144 2.86 41.71 -7.28
CA ASP A 144 3.35 42.63 -6.24
C ASP A 144 4.35 43.66 -6.79
N ILE A 145 5.29 43.23 -7.64
CA ILE A 145 6.25 44.11 -8.32
C ILE A 145 5.51 45.13 -9.21
N ASN A 146 4.49 44.71 -9.95
CA ASN A 146 3.71 45.62 -10.78
C ASN A 146 2.90 46.60 -9.92
N LEU A 147 2.32 46.15 -8.80
CA LEU A 147 1.58 47.00 -7.87
C LEU A 147 2.48 48.09 -7.26
N ASP A 148 3.70 47.74 -6.87
CA ASP A 148 4.68 48.71 -6.36
C ASP A 148 5.08 49.75 -7.43
N LYS A 149 5.31 49.30 -8.66
CA LYS A 149 5.58 50.18 -9.81
C LYS A 149 4.39 51.07 -10.16
N MET A 150 3.16 50.61 -9.94
CA MET A 150 1.98 51.47 -10.09
C MET A 150 1.97 52.58 -9.05
N ARG A 151 2.19 52.25 -7.76
CA ARG A 151 2.22 53.24 -6.67
C ARG A 151 3.29 54.31 -6.88
N THR A 152 4.42 53.95 -7.50
CA THR A 152 5.57 54.84 -7.72
C THR A 152 5.64 55.45 -9.13
N ALA A 153 4.66 55.19 -10.00
CA ALA A 153 4.70 55.63 -11.41
C ALA A 153 4.84 57.15 -11.54
N SER A 154 5.74 57.65 -12.40
CA SER A 154 6.00 59.10 -12.56
C SER A 154 5.14 59.79 -13.62
N SER A 155 4.36 59.02 -14.38
CA SER A 155 3.48 59.56 -15.44
C SER A 155 2.29 58.64 -15.67
N GLY A 156 1.18 59.21 -16.18
CA GLY A 156 -0.01 58.44 -16.51
C GLY A 156 0.23 57.33 -17.55
N LYS A 157 1.18 57.54 -18.48
CA LYS A 157 1.58 56.52 -19.46
C LYS A 157 2.26 55.31 -18.81
N GLN A 158 3.14 55.53 -17.83
CA GLN A 158 3.75 54.45 -17.07
C GLN A 158 2.73 53.74 -16.18
N LEU A 159 1.85 54.50 -15.50
CA LEU A 159 0.80 53.94 -14.66
C LEU A 159 -0.13 52.99 -15.45
N LYS A 160 -0.61 53.42 -16.63
CA LYS A 160 -1.44 52.59 -17.51
C LYS A 160 -0.71 51.31 -17.98
N LYS A 161 0.59 51.40 -18.26
CA LYS A 161 1.41 50.23 -18.62
C LYS A 161 1.47 49.22 -17.46
N PHE A 162 1.76 49.69 -16.24
CA PHE A 162 1.84 48.81 -15.08
C PHE A 162 0.48 48.25 -14.67
N LEU A 163 -0.61 49.01 -14.81
CA LEU A 163 -1.98 48.50 -14.66
C LEU A 163 -2.25 47.32 -15.58
N LYS A 164 -1.97 47.47 -16.88
CA LYS A 164 -2.15 46.39 -17.86
C LYS A 164 -1.36 45.14 -17.47
N ASN A 165 -0.12 45.31 -17.00
CA ASN A 165 0.72 44.20 -16.54
C ASN A 165 0.17 43.54 -15.27
N ALA A 166 -0.34 44.33 -14.32
CA ALA A 166 -0.95 43.82 -13.09
C ALA A 166 -2.20 42.99 -13.38
N LEU A 167 -3.12 43.52 -14.21
CA LEU A 167 -4.33 42.80 -14.62
C LEU A 167 -3.98 41.51 -15.38
N SER A 168 -3.03 41.56 -16.33
CA SER A 168 -2.57 40.35 -17.01
C SER A 168 -1.93 39.31 -16.07
N SER A 169 -1.25 39.76 -15.00
CA SER A 169 -0.68 38.85 -14.00
C SER A 169 -1.79 38.22 -13.15
N LEU A 170 -2.82 38.99 -12.79
CA LEU A 170 -3.98 38.53 -12.04
C LEU A 170 -4.83 37.53 -12.83
N ASP A 171 -5.04 37.78 -14.12
CA ASP A 171 -5.70 36.81 -15.01
C ASP A 171 -4.89 35.53 -15.16
N GLY A 172 -3.55 35.64 -15.20
CA GLY A 172 -2.65 34.48 -15.15
C GLY A 172 -2.81 33.67 -13.87
N ILE A 173 -2.92 34.34 -12.70
CA ILE A 173 -3.17 33.68 -11.41
C ILE A 173 -4.54 32.97 -11.42
N ARG A 174 -5.58 33.66 -11.89
CA ARG A 174 -6.95 33.12 -11.99
C ARG A 174 -6.99 31.85 -12.86
N ALA A 175 -6.44 31.94 -14.07
CA ALA A 175 -6.32 30.79 -14.97
C ALA A 175 -5.45 29.68 -14.36
N GLY A 176 -4.39 30.05 -13.62
CA GLY A 176 -3.56 29.12 -12.87
C GLY A 176 -4.37 28.30 -11.87
N TYR A 177 -5.21 28.93 -11.05
CA TYR A 177 -6.10 28.22 -10.13
C TYR A 177 -7.12 27.32 -10.83
N GLU A 178 -7.73 27.78 -11.93
CA GLU A 178 -8.69 26.97 -12.69
C GLU A 178 -8.05 25.73 -13.33
N ILE A 179 -6.87 25.88 -13.95
CA ILE A 179 -6.10 24.76 -14.51
C ILE A 179 -5.71 23.80 -13.40
N SER A 180 -5.28 24.33 -12.25
CA SER A 180 -4.89 23.55 -11.09
C SER A 180 -6.02 22.68 -10.58
N ASN A 181 -7.19 23.29 -10.37
CA ASN A 181 -8.40 22.58 -9.96
C ASN A 181 -8.79 21.49 -10.97
N LYS A 182 -8.75 21.77 -12.28
CA LYS A 182 -9.05 20.76 -13.31
C LYS A 182 -8.11 19.55 -13.24
N VAL A 183 -6.81 19.77 -13.02
CA VAL A 183 -5.83 18.69 -12.87
C VAL A 183 -6.08 17.88 -11.59
N LEU A 184 -6.33 18.55 -10.46
CA LEU A 184 -6.58 17.90 -9.17
C LEU A 184 -7.89 17.10 -9.20
N VAL A 185 -8.98 17.65 -9.75
CA VAL A 185 -10.25 16.94 -9.91
C VAL A 185 -10.10 15.73 -10.83
N LYS A 186 -9.37 15.86 -11.95
CA LYS A 186 -9.11 14.73 -12.85
C LYS A 186 -8.33 13.61 -12.14
N LYS A 187 -7.33 13.98 -11.33
CA LYS A 187 -6.57 13.00 -10.54
C LYS A 187 -7.46 12.37 -9.47
N ALA A 188 -8.24 13.15 -8.71
CA ALA A 188 -9.22 12.66 -7.75
C ALA A 188 -10.16 11.62 -8.37
N THR A 189 -10.66 11.87 -9.59
CA THR A 189 -11.54 10.92 -10.28
C THR A 189 -10.87 9.62 -10.73
N SER A 190 -9.54 9.50 -10.72
CA SER A 190 -8.86 8.23 -11.04
C SER A 190 -8.66 7.33 -9.82
N TYR A 191 -8.96 7.82 -8.59
CA TYR A 191 -8.78 7.03 -7.37
C TYR A 191 -9.69 5.78 -7.31
N PRO A 192 -11.01 5.85 -7.63
CA PRO A 192 -11.88 4.67 -7.62
C PRO A 192 -11.44 3.59 -8.61
N GLU A 193 -10.83 3.98 -9.74
CA GLU A 193 -10.28 3.04 -10.71
C GLU A 193 -9.10 2.26 -10.13
N ALA A 194 -8.19 2.91 -9.42
CA ALA A 194 -7.07 2.22 -8.76
C ALA A 194 -7.56 1.19 -7.74
N ILE A 195 -8.56 1.57 -6.93
CA ILE A 195 -9.20 0.69 -5.95
C ILE A 195 -9.89 -0.49 -6.64
N LEU A 196 -10.59 -0.24 -7.75
CA LEU A 196 -11.24 -1.30 -8.53
C LEU A 196 -10.23 -2.33 -9.05
N GLN A 197 -9.09 -1.88 -9.57
CA GLN A 197 -8.04 -2.78 -10.05
C GLN A 197 -7.48 -3.68 -8.93
N GLU A 198 -7.30 -3.13 -7.73
CA GLU A 198 -6.85 -3.94 -6.58
C GLU A 198 -7.93 -4.92 -6.09
N LEU A 199 -9.20 -4.51 -6.08
CA LEU A 199 -10.32 -5.41 -5.77
C LEU A 199 -10.38 -6.59 -6.76
N ILE A 200 -10.21 -6.32 -8.05
CA ILE A 200 -10.13 -7.35 -9.09
C ILE A 200 -8.95 -8.29 -8.83
N SER A 201 -7.76 -7.75 -8.52
CA SER A 201 -6.57 -8.56 -8.21
C SER A 201 -6.79 -9.46 -6.98
N TYR A 202 -7.49 -8.95 -5.95
CA TYR A 202 -7.87 -9.74 -4.79
C TYR A 202 -8.86 -10.86 -5.14
N SER A 203 -9.89 -10.56 -5.95
CA SER A 203 -10.82 -11.59 -6.43
C SER A 203 -10.11 -12.68 -7.25
N GLU A 204 -9.16 -12.31 -8.10
CA GLU A 204 -8.35 -13.25 -8.88
C GLU A 204 -7.53 -14.17 -7.95
N SER A 205 -6.88 -13.58 -6.96
CA SER A 205 -6.06 -14.30 -5.99
C SER A 205 -6.88 -15.29 -5.16
N LEU A 206 -8.07 -14.88 -4.69
CA LEU A 206 -9.00 -15.76 -3.97
C LEU A 206 -9.52 -16.90 -4.85
N SER A 207 -9.89 -16.59 -6.10
CA SER A 207 -10.41 -17.59 -7.03
C SER A 207 -9.35 -18.62 -7.35
N GLN A 208 -8.10 -18.18 -7.57
CA GLN A 208 -6.96 -19.06 -7.76
C GLN A 208 -6.69 -19.92 -6.51
N TYR A 209 -6.72 -19.35 -5.31
CA TYR A 209 -6.47 -20.08 -4.06
C TYR A 209 -7.51 -21.18 -3.80
N PHE A 210 -8.78 -20.89 -4.07
CA PHE A 210 -9.88 -21.83 -3.86
C PHE A 210 -10.17 -22.72 -5.08
N ASN A 211 -9.38 -22.62 -6.14
CA ASN A 211 -9.60 -23.27 -7.44
C ASN A 211 -11.00 -23.03 -8.01
N VAL A 212 -11.50 -21.80 -7.86
CA VAL A 212 -12.78 -21.35 -8.43
C VAL A 212 -12.52 -20.76 -9.81
N LYS A 213 -13.32 -21.19 -10.79
CA LYS A 213 -13.18 -20.77 -12.19
C LYS A 213 -13.54 -19.29 -12.39
N GLU A 214 -14.60 -18.84 -11.75
CA GLU A 214 -15.18 -17.52 -11.92
C GLU A 214 -14.47 -16.50 -11.03
N ILE A 215 -14.18 -15.34 -11.62
CA ILE A 215 -13.63 -14.18 -10.91
C ILE A 215 -14.76 -13.18 -10.75
N PHE A 216 -15.00 -12.73 -9.53
CA PHE A 216 -15.99 -11.70 -9.28
C PHE A 216 -15.49 -10.35 -9.80
N ARG A 217 -16.31 -9.69 -10.62
CA ARG A 217 -16.00 -8.38 -11.20
C ARG A 217 -17.22 -7.46 -11.10
N GLN A 218 -16.96 -6.21 -10.76
CA GLN A 218 -17.91 -5.11 -10.91
C GLN A 218 -17.25 -4.02 -11.75
N ASN A 219 -18.05 -3.31 -12.54
CA ASN A 219 -17.58 -2.09 -13.18
C ASN A 219 -17.65 -0.90 -12.19
N LEU A 220 -17.12 0.26 -12.59
CA LEU A 220 -17.15 1.49 -11.77
C LEU A 220 -18.56 1.96 -11.37
N GLU A 221 -19.59 1.51 -12.09
CA GLU A 221 -21.00 1.83 -11.86
C GLU A 221 -21.69 0.81 -10.93
N GLY A 222 -20.94 -0.20 -10.45
CA GLY A 222 -21.45 -1.26 -9.58
C GLY A 222 -22.25 -2.34 -10.30
N LYS A 223 -22.24 -2.39 -11.65
CA LYS A 223 -22.83 -3.50 -12.40
C LYS A 223 -21.86 -4.68 -12.40
N THR A 224 -22.38 -5.85 -12.09
CA THR A 224 -21.65 -7.11 -12.10
C THR A 224 -21.43 -7.59 -13.53
N ASP A 225 -20.18 -7.73 -13.94
CA ASP A 225 -19.82 -8.38 -15.19
C ASP A 225 -19.55 -9.86 -14.89
N THR A 226 -20.59 -10.69 -14.97
CA THR A 226 -20.41 -12.15 -14.97
C THR A 226 -19.94 -12.59 -16.35
N THR A 227 -18.69 -12.29 -16.69
CA THR A 227 -18.10 -12.76 -17.95
C THR A 227 -17.34 -14.06 -17.68
N PHE A 228 -17.86 -15.15 -18.24
CA PHE A 228 -17.16 -16.43 -18.34
C PHE A 228 -15.79 -16.21 -18.99
N SER A 229 -14.71 -16.54 -18.29
CA SER A 229 -13.40 -16.65 -18.92
C SER A 229 -13.42 -17.87 -19.84
N GLY A 230 -13.57 -17.62 -21.15
CA GLY A 230 -13.54 -18.70 -22.14
C GLY A 230 -14.21 -18.45 -23.49
N GLN A 231 -14.08 -17.29 -24.11
CA GLN A 231 -13.96 -17.19 -25.57
C GLN A 231 -13.63 -15.75 -26.00
N ALA A 232 -12.47 -15.60 -26.64
CA ALA A 232 -12.28 -14.51 -27.57
C ALA A 232 -13.20 -14.75 -28.77
N GLU A 233 -14.38 -14.13 -28.77
CA GLU A 233 -15.16 -13.97 -30.00
C GLU A 233 -14.64 -12.75 -30.75
N VAL A 234 -13.84 -13.05 -31.76
CA VAL A 234 -13.75 -12.22 -32.97
C VAL A 234 -15.16 -12.14 -33.55
N SER A 235 -15.71 -10.95 -33.63
CA SER A 235 -16.79 -10.66 -34.58
C SER A 235 -16.45 -9.41 -35.38
N GLU A 236 -16.61 -9.58 -36.68
CA GLU A 236 -16.10 -8.77 -37.77
C GLU A 236 -16.86 -7.46 -37.94
N ALA A 237 -16.08 -6.44 -38.30
CA ALA A 237 -16.35 -5.29 -39.16
C ALA A 237 -17.80 -4.98 -39.58
N GLU A 238 -18.20 -3.72 -39.35
CA GLU A 238 -18.82 -2.92 -40.40
C GLU A 238 -18.19 -1.52 -40.50
N ASN A 239 -18.02 -1.13 -41.76
CA ASN A 239 -17.20 -0.04 -42.29
C ASN A 239 -17.73 1.37 -41.96
N GLN A 240 -16.81 2.34 -41.88
CA GLN A 240 -16.88 3.51 -42.75
C GLN A 240 -15.48 4.05 -43.05
N ALA A 241 -15.22 4.17 -44.35
CA ALA A 241 -14.00 4.62 -44.97
C ALA A 241 -13.95 6.15 -45.06
N GLU A 242 -12.74 6.70 -45.01
CA GLU A 242 -12.22 7.82 -45.82
C GLU A 242 -10.71 7.91 -45.53
N GLN A 243 -9.87 7.26 -46.33
CA GLN A 243 -9.10 7.85 -47.44
C GLN A 243 -8.25 9.06 -47.05
N GLN A 244 -6.93 8.86 -46.92
CA GLN A 244 -5.87 9.37 -47.82
C GLN A 244 -4.49 9.02 -47.22
N THR A 245 -3.82 7.96 -47.67
CA THR A 245 -2.87 7.85 -48.81
C THR A 245 -1.48 8.48 -48.55
N GLU A 246 -0.55 7.59 -48.24
CA GLU A 246 0.86 7.45 -48.69
C GLU A 246 1.74 8.69 -48.90
N SER A 247 2.95 8.68 -48.31
CA SER A 247 4.13 8.21 -49.06
C SER A 247 5.38 8.15 -48.18
N ILE A 248 6.04 7.00 -48.24
CA ILE A 248 7.43 6.73 -47.84
C ILE A 248 8.40 7.35 -48.88
N VAL A 249 9.63 7.64 -48.45
CA VAL A 249 10.97 7.41 -49.10
C VAL A 249 11.95 8.42 -48.47
N GLN A 250 12.84 8.01 -47.54
CA GLN A 250 14.16 7.37 -47.69
C GLN A 250 15.34 8.35 -47.90
N GLU A 251 16.37 8.17 -47.06
CA GLU A 251 17.80 8.57 -47.20
C GLU A 251 18.11 10.09 -47.13
N SER A 252 19.25 10.58 -46.61
CA SER A 252 20.56 9.99 -46.29
C SER A 252 21.32 10.85 -45.27
N GLU A 253 22.15 10.16 -44.48
CA GLU A 253 23.48 10.48 -43.95
C GLU A 253 24.12 11.91 -44.01
N GLU A 254 24.68 12.24 -42.83
CA GLU A 254 26.06 12.67 -42.57
C GLU A 254 26.52 14.16 -42.53
N GLN A 255 27.12 14.47 -41.37
CA GLN A 255 28.33 15.31 -41.11
C GLN A 255 28.17 16.84 -41.28
N LYS A 256 28.80 17.73 -40.49
CA LYS A 256 29.79 17.67 -39.40
C LYS A 256 29.89 19.05 -38.73
N ALA A 257 30.40 19.02 -37.49
CA ALA A 257 31.41 19.90 -36.85
C ALA A 257 31.26 21.44 -36.80
N ASP A 258 31.34 21.99 -35.57
CA ASP A 258 32.46 22.77 -34.97
C ASP A 258 31.90 23.52 -33.75
N SER A 259 32.57 23.87 -32.64
CA SER A 259 33.91 23.70 -32.05
C SER A 259 33.73 24.29 -30.63
N CYS A 260 33.94 23.56 -29.53
CA CYS A 260 35.19 23.41 -28.76
C CYS A 260 35.45 24.50 -27.68
N GLN A 261 36.15 24.02 -26.63
CA GLN A 261 36.83 24.69 -25.48
C GLN A 261 36.04 24.76 -24.16
N GLN A 262 36.20 23.79 -23.25
CA GLN A 262 37.33 23.50 -22.33
C GLN A 262 37.65 24.62 -21.32
N GLN A 263 37.47 24.28 -20.03
CA GLN A 263 38.49 24.43 -18.98
C GLN A 263 38.22 23.40 -17.85
N LYS A 264 39.18 22.48 -17.65
CA LYS A 264 39.51 21.85 -16.35
C LYS A 264 40.39 22.86 -15.58
N GLU A 265 40.52 22.92 -14.26
CA GLU A 265 40.95 21.95 -13.24
C GLU A 265 40.89 22.78 -11.92
N GLY A 266 40.58 22.29 -10.71
CA GLY A 266 41.23 21.24 -9.94
C GLY A 266 40.92 21.41 -8.44
N THR A 267 40.66 20.27 -7.79
CA THR A 267 41.02 19.82 -6.44
C THR A 267 41.22 20.82 -5.29
N ASN A 268 40.53 20.58 -4.14
CA ASN A 268 41.17 20.31 -2.83
C ASN A 268 40.15 19.87 -1.76
N ILE A 269 40.50 18.79 -1.07
CA ILE A 269 39.99 18.30 0.22
C ILE A 269 40.64 19.17 1.33
N PRO A 270 40.00 19.33 2.50
CA PRO A 270 40.58 18.72 3.70
C PRO A 270 39.56 18.06 4.63
N GLU A 271 39.99 16.96 5.25
CA GLU A 271 39.47 16.43 6.51
C GLU A 271 39.88 17.36 7.66
N ASN A 272 39.03 17.50 8.69
CA ASN A 272 39.43 17.18 10.07
C ASN A 272 38.21 17.09 11.01
N GLU A 273 38.33 16.16 11.95
CA GLU A 273 37.47 15.88 13.10
C GLU A 273 37.41 17.04 14.09
N GLU A 274 36.29 17.19 14.80
CA GLU A 274 36.32 17.39 16.24
C GLU A 274 35.00 17.01 16.92
N ALA A 275 35.16 16.53 18.14
CA ALA A 275 34.23 15.76 18.94
C ALA A 275 33.10 16.59 19.58
N SER A 276 32.02 15.89 19.95
CA SER A 276 31.33 16.15 21.23
C SER A 276 30.64 14.87 21.70
N ALA A 277 31.16 14.37 22.81
CA ALA A 277 30.56 13.35 23.65
C ALA A 277 29.34 13.91 24.38
N GLN A 278 28.32 13.09 24.59
CA GLN A 278 27.63 13.08 25.88
C GLN A 278 26.97 11.72 26.14
N ASP A 279 27.33 11.18 27.29
CA ASP A 279 26.90 9.93 27.89
C ASP A 279 25.38 9.85 28.14
N ARG A 280 24.82 8.64 28.05
CA ARG A 280 24.00 8.11 29.15
C ARG A 280 23.94 6.58 29.16
N GLU A 281 24.17 6.07 30.36
CA GLU A 281 24.37 4.70 30.81
C GLU A 281 23.23 3.69 30.56
N GLU A 282 23.67 2.48 30.23
CA GLU A 282 23.35 1.17 30.83
C GLU A 282 22.03 0.95 31.61
N ARG A 283 21.32 -0.13 31.22
CA ARG A 283 21.12 -1.29 32.09
C ARG A 283 20.76 -2.53 31.27
N GLU A 284 21.57 -3.56 31.43
CA GLU A 284 21.37 -4.95 31.05
C GLU A 284 20.24 -5.63 31.84
N GLU A 285 19.56 -6.61 31.25
CA GLU A 285 19.53 -7.95 31.84
C GLU A 285 19.23 -9.02 30.77
N GLN A 286 20.13 -10.01 30.75
CA GLN A 286 20.13 -11.24 29.97
C GLN A 286 19.08 -12.26 30.46
N LYS A 287 18.70 -13.19 29.56
CA LYS A 287 18.84 -14.67 29.68
C LYS A 287 17.88 -15.36 28.70
N ASP A 288 18.13 -16.53 28.12
CA ASP A 288 19.31 -17.37 27.85
C ASP A 288 18.78 -18.63 27.12
N GLY A 289 19.63 -19.33 26.37
CA GLY A 289 19.43 -20.71 25.87
C GLY A 289 18.97 -20.83 24.40
N LYS A 290 19.76 -21.21 23.38
CA LYS A 290 20.85 -22.21 23.15
C LYS A 290 20.36 -23.52 22.51
N SER A 291 20.74 -23.75 21.25
CA SER A 291 21.36 -24.99 20.68
C SER A 291 21.62 -24.75 19.17
N VAL A 292 22.86 -24.59 18.68
CA VAL A 292 23.89 -25.58 18.31
C VAL A 292 23.51 -26.49 17.12
N PHE A 293 24.23 -26.33 15.99
CA PHE A 293 24.99 -27.32 15.18
C PHE A 293 25.41 -26.61 13.87
N GLN A 294 26.65 -26.10 13.74
CA GLN A 294 27.92 -26.73 13.37
C GLN A 294 28.05 -27.01 11.85
N GLU A 295 28.91 -26.21 11.22
CA GLU A 295 29.44 -26.32 9.87
C GLU A 295 30.32 -27.56 9.67
N SER A 296 30.36 -28.01 8.42
CA SER A 296 31.58 -28.57 7.83
C SER A 296 31.55 -28.34 6.31
N ASP A 297 32.57 -27.61 5.85
CA ASP A 297 33.08 -27.47 4.48
C ASP A 297 33.40 -28.83 3.84
N GLU A 298 33.21 -28.95 2.52
CA GLU A 298 34.33 -29.03 1.57
C GLU A 298 33.82 -29.03 0.11
N SER A 299 34.57 -28.31 -0.72
CA SER A 299 34.47 -28.11 -2.17
C SER A 299 34.85 -29.32 -3.00
N GLU A 300 34.35 -29.43 -4.25
CA GLU A 300 35.18 -29.55 -5.47
C GLU A 300 34.33 -29.50 -6.76
N ASP A 301 34.90 -28.84 -7.76
CA ASP A 301 34.43 -28.61 -9.13
C ASP A 301 34.20 -29.88 -9.96
N VAL A 302 33.19 -29.89 -10.85
CA VAL A 302 33.32 -30.40 -12.24
C VAL A 302 32.40 -29.62 -13.18
N GLU A 303 33.03 -28.98 -14.16
CA GLU A 303 32.49 -28.36 -15.36
C GLU A 303 31.99 -29.43 -16.37
N GLN A 304 30.79 -29.27 -16.96
CA GLN A 304 30.50 -29.72 -18.34
C GLN A 304 29.13 -29.29 -18.90
N GLY A 305 29.16 -28.40 -19.90
CA GLY A 305 28.73 -28.71 -21.27
C GLY A 305 27.24 -28.94 -21.59
N MET A 306 26.66 -27.97 -22.32
CA MET A 306 25.40 -28.01 -23.07
C MET A 306 25.09 -29.32 -23.82
N SER A 307 23.80 -29.68 -23.89
CA SER A 307 23.18 -29.97 -25.19
C SER A 307 21.66 -29.68 -25.17
N SER A 308 21.26 -28.84 -26.12
CA SER A 308 19.86 -28.56 -26.46
C SER A 308 19.39 -29.67 -27.40
N SER A 309 18.24 -30.29 -27.10
CA SER A 309 17.57 -31.21 -28.02
C SER A 309 16.09 -30.86 -28.08
N GLN A 310 15.77 -30.19 -29.18
CA GLN A 310 14.43 -29.81 -29.62
C GLN A 310 13.64 -31.08 -29.99
N GLY A 311 12.66 -31.43 -29.15
CA GLY A 311 11.68 -32.48 -29.42
C GLY A 311 10.34 -31.87 -29.81
N MET A 312 9.96 -32.02 -31.08
CA MET A 312 8.62 -31.71 -31.59
C MET A 312 7.59 -32.57 -30.86
N PHE A 313 6.68 -31.94 -30.11
CA PHE A 313 5.43 -32.58 -29.71
C PHE A 313 4.27 -31.95 -30.49
N ASN A 314 3.58 -32.81 -31.21
CA ASN A 314 2.44 -32.48 -32.05
C ASN A 314 1.30 -31.90 -31.21
N ASN A 315 0.69 -30.83 -31.71
CA ASN A 315 -0.61 -30.31 -31.30
C ASN A 315 -1.70 -31.38 -31.51
N GLY A 316 -1.86 -32.25 -30.53
CA GLY A 316 -3.14 -32.90 -30.26
C GLY A 316 -3.93 -31.94 -29.38
N LYS A 317 -5.06 -31.44 -29.89
CA LYS A 317 -6.08 -30.74 -29.12
C LYS A 317 -6.55 -31.68 -28.00
N VAL A 318 -5.89 -31.63 -26.85
CA VAL A 318 -6.39 -32.25 -25.62
C VAL A 318 -7.44 -31.29 -25.10
N GLU A 319 -8.70 -31.56 -25.44
CA GLU A 319 -9.83 -31.07 -24.66
C GLU A 319 -9.69 -31.69 -23.26
N ILE A 320 -8.96 -31.01 -22.38
CA ILE A 320 -8.96 -31.29 -20.94
C ILE A 320 -10.40 -30.98 -20.51
N SER A 321 -11.18 -32.02 -20.28
CA SER A 321 -12.50 -31.87 -19.69
C SER A 321 -12.29 -31.40 -18.25
N GLU A 322 -12.35 -30.09 -18.02
CA GLU A 322 -12.45 -29.46 -16.70
C GLU A 322 -13.61 -30.10 -15.95
N LEU A 323 -13.35 -31.07 -15.09
CA LEU A 323 -14.39 -31.73 -14.32
C LEU A 323 -14.73 -30.86 -13.11
N ALA A 324 -15.85 -30.13 -13.20
CA ALA A 324 -16.40 -29.37 -12.08
C ALA A 324 -16.67 -30.31 -10.89
N VAL A 325 -16.11 -29.98 -9.72
CA VAL A 325 -16.22 -30.78 -8.49
C VAL A 325 -17.42 -30.34 -7.66
N GLU A 326 -17.68 -29.04 -7.63
CA GLU A 326 -18.68 -28.43 -6.77
C GLU A 326 -19.12 -27.10 -7.39
N THR A 327 -20.38 -26.73 -7.17
CA THR A 327 -20.90 -25.40 -7.49
C THR A 327 -21.59 -24.84 -6.25
N PHE A 328 -21.37 -23.56 -5.97
CA PHE A 328 -22.04 -22.84 -4.89
C PHE A 328 -22.51 -21.46 -5.38
N SER A 329 -23.53 -20.93 -4.74
CA SER A 329 -24.10 -19.62 -5.07
C SER A 329 -24.11 -18.73 -3.84
N THR A 330 -23.78 -17.46 -4.02
CA THR A 330 -23.82 -16.44 -2.96
C THR A 330 -25.22 -15.86 -2.80
N SER A 331 -25.44 -15.16 -1.69
CA SER A 331 -26.72 -14.48 -1.42
C SER A 331 -27.07 -13.36 -2.43
N SER A 332 -26.08 -12.86 -3.19
CA SER A 332 -26.29 -11.90 -4.28
C SER A 332 -26.72 -12.54 -5.61
N GLY A 333 -26.68 -13.88 -5.70
CA GLY A 333 -27.10 -14.65 -6.87
C GLY A 333 -25.97 -15.01 -7.85
N ASN A 334 -24.71 -14.67 -7.56
CA ASN A 334 -23.58 -15.16 -8.38
C ASN A 334 -23.31 -16.63 -8.08
N THR A 335 -22.86 -17.35 -9.10
CA THR A 335 -22.59 -18.79 -9.02
C THR A 335 -21.13 -19.06 -9.38
N TYR A 336 -20.50 -19.90 -8.57
CA TYR A 336 -19.08 -20.20 -8.61
C TYR A 336 -18.87 -21.71 -8.70
N THR A 337 -17.91 -22.12 -9.53
CA THR A 337 -17.60 -23.50 -9.88
C THR A 337 -16.18 -23.81 -9.44
N VAL A 338 -16.05 -24.82 -8.58
CA VAL A 338 -14.75 -25.32 -8.11
C VAL A 338 -14.23 -26.37 -9.08
N LEU A 339 -13.02 -26.15 -9.57
CA LEU A 339 -12.31 -27.07 -10.46
C LEU A 339 -11.49 -28.07 -9.65
N ARG A 340 -11.40 -29.30 -10.16
CA ARG A 340 -10.49 -30.30 -9.60
C ARG A 340 -9.05 -29.85 -9.84
N ALA A 341 -8.25 -29.69 -8.79
CA ALA A 341 -6.80 -29.70 -8.95
C ALA A 341 -6.39 -31.08 -9.45
N GLU A 342 -5.68 -31.16 -10.57
CA GLU A 342 -4.86 -32.34 -10.86
C GLU A 342 -3.71 -32.37 -9.86
N GLU A 343 -3.98 -32.84 -8.64
CA GLU A 343 -2.92 -33.20 -7.73
C GLU A 343 -2.21 -34.42 -8.31
N SER A 344 -0.95 -34.23 -8.72
CA SER A 344 0.01 -35.33 -8.89
C SER A 344 0.33 -35.90 -7.51
N GLY A 345 -0.62 -36.66 -6.95
CA GLY A 345 -0.57 -37.17 -5.60
C GLY A 345 -0.93 -38.64 -5.57
N LYS A 346 0.01 -39.44 -5.09
CA LYS A 346 -0.22 -40.84 -4.67
C LYS A 346 -1.50 -40.93 -3.83
N PRO A 347 -2.22 -42.06 -3.89
CA PRO A 347 -3.38 -42.28 -3.03
C PRO A 347 -3.00 -42.02 -1.58
N ASP A 348 -3.87 -41.29 -0.89
CA ASP A 348 -3.76 -40.98 0.52
C ASP A 348 -3.46 -42.28 1.27
N VAL A 349 -2.32 -42.31 1.96
CA VAL A 349 -1.83 -43.51 2.66
C VAL A 349 -2.86 -43.98 3.70
N LEU A 350 -3.80 -43.11 4.10
CA LEU A 350 -4.90 -43.41 5.02
C LEU A 350 -6.23 -43.84 4.38
N GLU A 351 -6.44 -43.65 3.07
CA GLU A 351 -7.49 -44.41 2.38
C GLU A 351 -7.18 -45.92 2.55
N THR A 352 -5.90 -46.29 2.58
CA THR A 352 -5.41 -47.63 2.96
C THR A 352 -5.59 -48.01 4.43
N CYS A 353 -5.54 -47.07 5.38
CA CYS A 353 -5.73 -47.38 6.80
C CYS A 353 -7.20 -47.58 7.19
N LEU A 354 -8.12 -46.87 6.53
CA LEU A 354 -9.56 -47.06 6.69
C LEU A 354 -10.12 -48.19 5.81
N THR A 355 -9.53 -48.48 4.65
CA THR A 355 -9.88 -49.67 3.84
C THR A 355 -9.33 -50.99 4.41
N ASN A 356 -8.48 -50.96 5.43
CA ASN A 356 -8.22 -52.17 6.23
C ASN A 356 -9.47 -52.66 6.96
N TYR A 357 -10.50 -51.81 7.11
CA TYR A 357 -11.84 -52.19 7.50
C TYR A 357 -12.71 -52.38 6.24
N ASP A 358 -12.25 -53.24 5.35
CA ASP A 358 -12.97 -53.68 4.15
C ASP A 358 -14.21 -54.50 4.57
N GLU A 359 -15.39 -53.89 4.44
CA GLU A 359 -16.75 -54.42 4.25
C GLU A 359 -17.27 -55.65 5.06
N LYS A 360 -16.53 -56.21 6.02
CA LYS A 360 -16.94 -57.43 6.75
C LYS A 360 -16.87 -57.36 8.28
N GLU A 361 -16.22 -56.35 8.88
CA GLU A 361 -16.28 -56.12 10.32
C GLU A 361 -16.88 -54.74 10.64
N PRO A 362 -17.88 -54.65 11.54
CA PRO A 362 -18.44 -53.37 11.94
C PRO A 362 -17.37 -52.52 12.62
N PHE A 363 -17.36 -51.22 12.29
CA PHE A 363 -16.50 -50.22 12.92
C PHE A 363 -16.45 -50.42 14.44
N PRO A 364 -15.27 -50.39 15.08
CA PRO A 364 -15.19 -50.71 16.50
C PRO A 364 -16.09 -49.78 17.33
N MET A 365 -17.09 -50.35 18.02
CA MET A 365 -18.10 -49.57 18.78
C MET A 365 -17.47 -48.57 19.76
N HIS A 366 -16.27 -48.86 20.27
CA HIS A 366 -15.57 -47.98 21.20
C HIS A 366 -15.11 -46.65 20.58
N LEU A 367 -14.94 -46.58 19.25
CA LEU A 367 -14.47 -45.37 18.55
C LEU A 367 -15.61 -44.48 18.03
N GLU A 368 -16.86 -44.94 18.06
CA GLU A 368 -18.01 -44.28 17.41
C GLU A 368 -18.18 -42.82 17.85
N HIS A 369 -17.91 -42.54 19.13
CA HIS A 369 -18.08 -41.20 19.71
C HIS A 369 -16.88 -40.27 19.48
N GLY A 370 -15.70 -40.79 19.14
CA GLY A 370 -14.50 -39.99 18.88
C GLY A 370 -14.29 -39.63 17.42
N LEU A 371 -14.99 -40.31 16.50
CA LEU A 371 -14.82 -40.14 15.07
C LEU A 371 -15.48 -38.86 14.56
N ILE A 372 -14.66 -37.95 14.01
CA ILE A 372 -15.15 -36.86 13.17
C ILE A 372 -15.07 -37.35 11.73
N ARG A 373 -16.22 -37.49 11.06
CA ARG A 373 -16.23 -37.96 9.68
C ARG A 373 -15.54 -36.95 8.77
N ALA A 374 -14.78 -37.44 7.79
CA ALA A 374 -14.13 -36.60 6.77
C ALA A 374 -15.12 -35.65 6.07
N THR A 375 -16.38 -36.08 5.90
CA THR A 375 -17.46 -35.26 5.34
C THR A 375 -17.70 -33.94 6.08
N VAL A 376 -17.42 -33.89 7.39
CA VAL A 376 -17.56 -32.66 8.19
C VAL A 376 -16.49 -31.63 7.79
N PHE A 377 -15.24 -32.07 7.62
CA PHE A 377 -14.15 -31.19 7.20
C PHE A 377 -14.36 -30.68 5.78
N GLU A 378 -14.83 -31.54 4.87
CA GLU A 378 -15.19 -31.12 3.52
C GLU A 378 -16.32 -30.09 3.52
N GLU A 379 -17.40 -30.29 4.30
CA GLU A 379 -18.47 -29.29 4.43
C GLU A 379 -17.98 -27.97 5.03
N LEU A 380 -17.04 -28.03 5.99
CA LEU A 380 -16.42 -26.82 6.56
C LEU A 380 -15.59 -26.07 5.51
N LYS A 381 -14.80 -26.76 4.68
CA LYS A 381 -14.06 -26.11 3.57
C LYS A 381 -15.02 -25.42 2.60
N LYS A 382 -16.12 -26.07 2.23
CA LYS A 382 -17.18 -25.47 1.38
C LYS A 382 -17.75 -24.20 2.00
N ARG A 383 -18.07 -24.26 3.29
CA ARG A 383 -18.62 -23.12 4.02
C ARG A 383 -17.63 -21.97 4.15
N ILE A 384 -16.35 -22.26 4.42
CA ILE A 384 -15.28 -21.25 4.43
C ILE A 384 -15.21 -20.55 3.08
N ARG A 385 -15.15 -21.32 1.99
CA ARG A 385 -15.12 -20.78 0.62
C ARG A 385 -16.31 -19.87 0.36
N LEU A 386 -17.54 -20.34 0.63
CA LEU A 386 -18.75 -19.54 0.48
C LEU A 386 -18.67 -18.22 1.26
N CYS A 387 -18.26 -18.27 2.54
CA CYS A 387 -18.13 -17.07 3.38
C CYS A 387 -17.15 -16.05 2.79
N PHE A 388 -16.02 -16.49 2.22
CA PHE A 388 -15.06 -15.59 1.58
C PHE A 388 -15.64 -14.91 0.33
N PHE A 389 -16.39 -15.65 -0.49
CA PHE A 389 -17.02 -15.06 -1.68
C PHE A 389 -18.21 -14.15 -1.33
N GLU A 390 -19.00 -14.48 -0.29
CA GLU A 390 -20.01 -13.54 0.23
C GLU A 390 -19.36 -12.25 0.74
N HIS A 391 -18.26 -12.38 1.47
CA HIS A 391 -17.51 -11.22 1.94
C HIS A 391 -16.93 -10.42 0.77
N LEU A 392 -16.34 -11.08 -0.22
CA LEU A 392 -15.75 -10.48 -1.41
C LEU A 392 -16.76 -9.58 -2.13
N GLU A 393 -17.94 -10.11 -2.45
CA GLU A 393 -18.96 -9.36 -3.18
C GLU A 393 -19.44 -8.13 -2.43
N LYS A 394 -19.67 -8.29 -1.11
CA LYS A 394 -20.06 -7.19 -0.23
C LYS A 394 -18.94 -6.14 -0.13
N TRP A 395 -17.70 -6.60 0.04
CA TRP A 395 -16.52 -5.76 0.17
C TRP A 395 -16.25 -4.93 -1.09
N PHE A 396 -16.47 -5.50 -2.27
CA PHE A 396 -16.40 -4.78 -3.55
C PHE A 396 -17.34 -3.57 -3.56
N ALA A 397 -18.62 -3.79 -3.24
CA ALA A 397 -19.62 -2.74 -3.24
C ALA A 397 -19.31 -1.65 -2.20
N GLU A 398 -18.94 -2.07 -0.97
CA GLU A 398 -18.58 -1.15 0.11
C GLU A 398 -17.33 -0.33 -0.22
N SER A 399 -16.28 -0.98 -0.71
CA SER A 399 -15.00 -0.34 -1.04
C SER A 399 -15.12 0.66 -2.19
N LEU A 400 -15.84 0.29 -3.26
CA LEU A 400 -16.10 1.20 -4.37
C LEU A 400 -16.97 2.38 -3.94
N SER A 401 -18.04 2.12 -3.18
CA SER A 401 -18.89 3.18 -2.61
C SER A 401 -18.07 4.16 -1.75
N ASN A 402 -17.21 3.63 -0.87
CA ASN A 402 -16.34 4.44 -0.02
C ASN A 402 -15.36 5.26 -0.86
N SER A 403 -14.76 4.67 -1.90
CA SER A 403 -13.84 5.39 -2.79
C SER A 403 -14.53 6.56 -3.52
N TRP A 404 -15.77 6.37 -3.99
CA TRP A 404 -16.57 7.41 -4.62
C TRP A 404 -16.98 8.51 -3.63
N ALA A 405 -17.34 8.13 -2.39
CA ALA A 405 -17.64 9.09 -1.33
C ALA A 405 -16.41 9.98 -1.04
N THR A 406 -15.23 9.39 -0.93
CA THR A 406 -13.96 10.13 -0.76
C THR A 406 -13.72 11.10 -1.93
N VAL A 407 -13.90 10.67 -3.18
CA VAL A 407 -13.79 11.56 -4.35
C VAL A 407 -14.82 12.69 -4.30
N GLY A 408 -16.05 12.41 -3.85
CA GLY A 408 -17.08 13.41 -3.62
C GLY A 408 -16.61 14.50 -2.66
N THR A 409 -16.10 14.09 -1.49
CA THR A 409 -15.57 15.03 -0.49
C THR A 409 -14.40 15.87 -1.03
N TRP A 410 -13.45 15.26 -1.74
CA TRP A 410 -12.34 15.99 -2.35
C TRP A 410 -12.81 16.97 -3.43
N LYS A 411 -13.80 16.61 -4.25
CA LYS A 411 -14.34 17.52 -5.26
C LYS A 411 -15.01 18.74 -4.64
N GLU A 412 -15.75 18.56 -3.54
CA GLU A 412 -16.39 19.67 -2.82
C GLU A 412 -15.36 20.59 -2.16
N GLU A 413 -14.33 20.01 -1.54
CA GLU A 413 -13.20 20.74 -0.95
C GLU A 413 -12.46 21.57 -2.02
N LEU A 414 -12.05 20.92 -3.12
CA LEU A 414 -11.36 21.56 -4.25
C LEU A 414 -12.22 22.67 -4.90
N SER A 415 -13.52 22.45 -5.02
CA SER A 415 -14.45 23.46 -5.57
C SER A 415 -14.56 24.67 -4.65
N SER A 416 -14.62 24.44 -3.33
CA SER A 416 -14.65 25.50 -2.32
C SER A 416 -13.35 26.30 -2.30
N GLU A 417 -12.21 25.62 -2.36
CA GLU A 417 -10.87 26.23 -2.45
C GLU A 417 -10.73 27.09 -3.71
N LEU A 418 -11.15 26.58 -4.87
CA LEU A 418 -11.17 27.34 -6.12
C LEU A 418 -12.04 28.59 -5.99
N GLN A 419 -13.24 28.47 -5.43
CA GLN A 419 -14.15 29.60 -5.28
C GLN A 419 -13.57 30.70 -4.38
N GLN A 420 -12.88 30.34 -3.29
CA GLN A 420 -12.17 31.30 -2.44
C GLN A 420 -11.07 32.04 -3.22
N HIS A 421 -10.30 31.33 -4.04
CA HIS A 421 -9.25 31.93 -4.85
C HIS A 421 -9.79 32.85 -5.96
N LEU A 422 -10.88 32.47 -6.60
CA LEU A 422 -11.54 33.31 -7.61
C LEU A 422 -12.08 34.61 -6.97
N LEU A 423 -12.73 34.50 -5.81
CA LEU A 423 -13.20 35.66 -5.06
C LEU A 423 -12.06 36.61 -4.66
N TRP A 424 -10.92 36.04 -4.22
CA TRP A 424 -9.73 36.84 -3.94
C TRP A 424 -9.23 37.58 -5.19
N CYS A 425 -9.20 36.92 -6.36
CA CYS A 425 -8.81 37.56 -7.61
C CYS A 425 -9.75 38.73 -7.97
N GLU A 426 -11.06 38.54 -7.83
CA GLU A 426 -12.06 39.60 -8.09
C GLU A 426 -11.87 40.80 -7.14
N GLN A 427 -11.73 40.53 -5.84
CA GLN A 427 -11.52 41.59 -4.85
C GLN A 427 -10.19 42.34 -5.07
N MET A 428 -9.14 41.61 -5.49
CA MET A 428 -7.86 42.22 -5.82
C MET A 428 -7.95 43.07 -7.08
N GLN A 429 -8.71 42.65 -8.09
CA GLN A 429 -8.93 43.45 -9.29
C GLN A 429 -9.58 44.78 -8.94
N GLU A 430 -10.66 44.75 -8.17
CA GLU A 430 -11.35 45.97 -7.70
C GLU A 430 -10.40 46.88 -6.92
N ASN A 431 -9.61 46.33 -6.02
CA ASN A 431 -8.63 47.08 -5.24
C ASN A 431 -7.55 47.74 -6.12
N ILE A 432 -7.09 47.06 -7.17
CA ILE A 432 -6.11 47.60 -8.13
C ILE A 432 -6.70 48.79 -8.88
N GLU A 433 -7.94 48.69 -9.33
CA GLU A 433 -8.60 49.74 -10.12
C GLU A 433 -8.96 50.96 -9.24
N THR A 434 -9.53 50.72 -8.06
CA THR A 434 -10.03 51.77 -7.16
C THR A 434 -8.93 52.38 -6.31
N ASN A 435 -8.28 51.59 -5.47
CA ASN A 435 -7.40 52.10 -4.42
C ASN A 435 -5.97 52.36 -4.89
N ILE A 436 -5.53 51.73 -5.99
CA ILE A 436 -4.17 51.93 -6.52
C ILE A 436 -4.20 52.84 -7.75
N TYR A 437 -4.90 52.43 -8.81
CA TYR A 437 -4.88 53.16 -10.07
C TYR A 437 -5.57 54.52 -9.97
N SER A 438 -6.81 54.57 -9.47
CA SER A 438 -7.57 55.83 -9.44
C SER A 438 -6.93 56.87 -8.53
N VAL A 439 -6.42 56.45 -7.37
CA VAL A 439 -5.66 57.31 -6.44
C VAL A 439 -4.41 57.85 -7.11
N ARG A 440 -3.56 56.99 -7.68
CA ARG A 440 -2.31 57.44 -8.32
C ARG A 440 -2.57 58.31 -9.55
N ALA A 441 -3.64 58.04 -10.31
CA ALA A 441 -4.02 58.85 -11.46
C ALA A 441 -4.43 60.27 -11.04
N ALA A 442 -5.19 60.42 -9.95
CA ALA A 442 -5.57 61.72 -9.41
C ALA A 442 -4.35 62.51 -8.88
N GLU A 443 -3.44 61.84 -8.17
CA GLU A 443 -2.18 62.46 -7.70
C GLU A 443 -1.33 62.99 -8.87
N LEU A 444 -1.17 62.19 -9.93
CA LEU A 444 -0.39 62.57 -11.10
C LEU A 444 -1.03 63.74 -11.86
N LEU A 445 -2.36 63.77 -11.97
CA LEU A 445 -3.08 64.88 -12.59
C LEU A 445 -2.88 66.18 -11.82
N LEU A 446 -3.06 66.15 -10.50
CA LEU A 446 -2.83 67.32 -9.64
C LEU A 446 -1.38 67.82 -9.74
N HIS A 447 -0.42 66.89 -9.77
CA HIS A 447 0.99 67.24 -9.94
C HIS A 447 1.26 67.91 -11.30
N GLU A 448 0.64 67.42 -12.39
CA GLU A 448 0.76 68.01 -13.72
C GLU A 448 0.20 69.45 -13.74
N GLU A 449 -0.97 69.68 -13.16
CA GLU A 449 -1.57 71.01 -13.02
C GLU A 449 -0.69 71.96 -12.18
N CYS A 450 -0.14 71.48 -11.06
CA CYS A 450 0.79 72.26 -10.23
C CYS A 450 2.08 72.61 -11.00
N LEU A 451 2.63 71.67 -11.76
CA LEU A 451 3.84 71.88 -12.56
C LEU A 451 3.58 72.93 -13.65
N GLU A 452 2.45 72.84 -14.36
CA GLU A 452 2.07 73.80 -15.38
C GLU A 452 1.89 75.20 -14.78
N CYS A 453 1.17 75.32 -13.66
CA CYS A 453 1.02 76.58 -12.94
C CYS A 453 2.38 77.16 -12.52
N HIS A 454 3.25 76.33 -11.95
CA HIS A 454 4.59 76.76 -11.54
C HIS A 454 5.44 77.21 -12.73
N CYS A 455 5.44 76.46 -13.83
CA CYS A 455 6.13 76.83 -15.07
C CYS A 455 5.61 78.16 -15.64
N ASN A 456 4.30 78.40 -15.58
CA ASN A 456 3.71 79.68 -15.98
C ASN A 456 4.18 80.83 -15.08
N VAL A 457 4.17 80.64 -13.76
CA VAL A 457 4.67 81.63 -12.79
C VAL A 457 6.14 81.95 -13.02
N VAL A 458 6.99 80.94 -13.19
CA VAL A 458 8.43 81.13 -13.49
C VAL A 458 8.61 81.81 -14.84
N GLY A 459 7.84 81.43 -15.85
CA GLY A 459 7.87 82.05 -17.18
C GLY A 459 7.51 83.54 -17.13
N GLU A 460 6.47 83.91 -16.38
CA GLU A 460 6.09 85.31 -16.17
C GLU A 460 7.13 86.08 -15.35
N ALA A 461 7.73 85.48 -14.33
CA ALA A 461 8.83 86.08 -13.57
C ALA A 461 10.04 86.35 -14.47
N LEU A 462 10.43 85.38 -15.30
CA LEU A 462 11.54 85.52 -16.24
C LEU A 462 11.26 86.60 -17.31
N LYS A 463 10.03 86.70 -17.81
CA LYS A 463 9.62 87.78 -18.72
C LYS A 463 9.77 89.16 -18.06
N ARG A 464 9.41 89.27 -16.78
CA ARG A 464 9.54 90.50 -16.00
C ARG A 464 11.00 90.91 -15.82
N GLU A 465 11.85 89.99 -15.35
CA GLU A 465 13.29 90.22 -15.19
C GLU A 465 13.94 90.61 -16.52
N ARG A 466 13.56 89.94 -17.62
CA ARG A 466 14.03 90.30 -18.96
C ARG A 466 13.63 91.72 -19.35
N ALA A 467 12.39 92.14 -19.05
CA ALA A 467 11.94 93.50 -19.33
C ALA A 467 12.68 94.55 -18.48
N GLU A 468 12.99 94.23 -17.22
CA GLU A 468 13.79 95.09 -16.35
C GLU A 468 15.23 95.23 -16.85
N PHE A 469 15.87 94.12 -17.24
CA PHE A 469 17.19 94.12 -17.83
C PHE A 469 17.25 94.95 -19.12
N LEU A 470 16.28 94.79 -20.02
CA LEU A 470 16.20 95.58 -21.25
C LEU A 470 16.04 97.08 -20.95
N ARG A 471 15.22 97.43 -19.96
CA ARG A 471 15.06 98.82 -19.51
C ARG A 471 16.38 99.38 -18.99
N PHE A 472 17.11 98.61 -18.18
CA PHE A 472 18.44 98.97 -17.70
C PHE A 472 19.42 99.18 -18.86
N CYS A 473 19.46 98.28 -19.86
CA CYS A 473 20.31 98.44 -21.04
C CYS A 473 19.97 99.71 -21.83
N HIS A 474 18.68 100.02 -22.01
CA HIS A 474 18.25 101.27 -22.66
C HIS A 474 18.73 102.50 -21.88
N GLN A 475 18.61 102.48 -20.55
CA GLN A 475 19.05 103.58 -19.70
C GLN A 475 20.58 103.73 -19.71
N GLN A 476 21.32 102.62 -19.67
CA GLN A 476 22.77 102.63 -19.80
C GLN A 476 23.22 103.18 -21.16
N ASN A 477 22.59 102.75 -22.25
CA ASN A 477 22.88 103.27 -23.59
C ASN A 477 22.58 104.77 -23.70
N ALA A 478 21.48 105.25 -23.11
CA ALA A 478 21.18 106.68 -23.05
C ALA A 478 22.26 107.45 -22.27
N SER A 479 22.71 106.91 -21.13
CA SER A 479 23.81 107.50 -20.34
C SER A 479 25.13 107.51 -21.11
N ILE A 480 25.46 106.44 -21.85
CA ILE A 480 26.65 106.38 -22.71
C ILE A 480 26.55 107.45 -23.81
N GLN A 481 25.40 107.57 -24.49
CA GLN A 481 25.21 108.61 -25.50
C GLN A 481 25.31 110.02 -24.93
N ASN A 482 24.80 110.26 -23.72
CA ASN A 482 24.94 111.54 -23.02
C ASN A 482 26.39 111.82 -22.65
N LEU A 483 27.13 110.84 -22.14
CA LEU A 483 28.56 110.96 -21.84
C LEU A 483 29.35 111.26 -23.12
N ASP A 484 29.09 110.54 -24.20
CA ASP A 484 29.68 110.78 -25.51
C ASP A 484 29.40 112.21 -26.01
N SER A 485 28.18 112.71 -25.81
CA SER A 485 27.84 114.10 -26.14
C SER A 485 28.62 115.09 -25.28
N TRP A 486 28.68 114.84 -23.96
CA TRP A 486 29.42 115.68 -23.02
C TRP A 486 30.92 115.70 -23.32
N ILE A 487 31.51 114.55 -23.65
CA ILE A 487 32.91 114.43 -24.09
C ILE A 487 33.12 115.27 -25.35
N ARG A 488 32.27 115.13 -26.38
CA ARG A 488 32.38 115.93 -27.61
C ARG A 488 32.25 117.43 -27.34
N ASP A 489 31.35 117.83 -26.45
CA ASP A 489 31.18 119.24 -26.06
C ASP A 489 32.42 119.77 -25.34
N LYS A 490 32.99 118.99 -24.40
CA LYS A 490 34.22 119.33 -23.67
C LYS A 490 35.45 119.34 -24.58
N GLU A 491 35.55 118.41 -25.53
CA GLU A 491 36.57 118.42 -26.58
C GLU A 491 36.45 119.68 -27.44
N SER A 492 35.22 120.10 -27.80
CA SER A 492 34.98 121.33 -28.56
C SER A 492 35.38 122.59 -27.77
N GLU A 493 35.07 122.64 -26.47
CA GLU A 493 35.45 123.71 -25.56
C GLU A 493 36.99 123.80 -25.40
N PHE A 494 37.65 122.65 -25.24
CA PHE A 494 39.10 122.53 -25.19
C PHE A 494 39.78 122.99 -26.49
N LEU A 495 39.25 122.59 -27.66
CA LEU A 495 39.80 122.98 -28.97
C LEU A 495 39.67 124.49 -29.24
N ARG A 496 38.64 125.16 -28.71
CA ARG A 496 38.42 126.62 -28.84
C ARG A 496 39.18 127.46 -27.81
N ALA A 497 39.78 126.85 -26.79
CA ALA A 497 40.48 127.58 -25.72
C ALA A 497 41.88 128.09 -26.15
N PRO A 498 42.27 129.34 -25.78
CA PRO A 498 43.61 129.89 -26.02
C PRO A 498 44.71 129.07 -25.31
N VAL A 499 45.93 129.02 -25.87
CA VAL A 499 47.04 128.14 -25.42
C VAL A 499 47.36 128.26 -23.92
N ALA A 500 47.22 129.45 -23.32
CA ALA A 500 47.45 129.69 -21.89
C ALA A 500 46.38 129.08 -20.94
N ALA A 501 45.19 128.73 -21.44
CA ALA A 501 44.05 128.25 -20.65
C ALA A 501 43.75 126.75 -20.81
N ARG A 502 44.40 126.07 -21.77
CA ARG A 502 44.16 124.64 -22.05
C ARG A 502 44.46 123.72 -20.86
N LEU A 503 45.49 124.05 -20.08
CA LEU A 503 45.86 123.31 -18.86
C LEU A 503 44.77 123.40 -17.77
N VAL A 504 44.05 124.53 -17.69
CA VAL A 504 42.95 124.75 -16.74
C VAL A 504 41.69 124.01 -17.18
N CYS A 505 41.38 124.01 -18.47
CA CYS A 505 40.24 123.27 -19.03
C CYS A 505 40.40 121.75 -18.85
N LEU A 506 41.61 121.21 -18.98
CA LEU A 506 41.90 119.79 -18.71
C LEU A 506 41.72 119.42 -17.23
N PHE A 507 42.15 120.30 -16.32
CA PHE A 507 42.03 120.07 -14.88
C PHE A 507 40.57 120.06 -14.39
N LEU A 508 39.72 120.93 -14.96
CA LEU A 508 38.28 121.01 -14.65
C LEU A 508 37.43 119.92 -15.32
N ALA A 509 38.00 119.15 -16.26
CA ALA A 509 37.29 118.06 -16.93
C ALA A 509 37.54 116.68 -16.28
N LEU A 510 38.62 116.56 -15.48
CA LEU A 510 39.05 115.29 -14.87
C LEU A 510 38.67 115.15 -13.39
N PHE A 511 38.22 116.23 -12.75
CA PHE A 511 37.73 116.32 -11.37
C PHE A 511 36.42 117.09 -11.34
#